data_AF-A0A8J7ES72-F1
#
_entry.id   AF-A0A8J7ES72-F1
#
_cell.length_a   1.000
_cell.length_b   1.000
_cell.length_c   1.000
_cell.angle_alpha   90.00
_cell.angle_beta   90.00
_cell.angle_gamma   90.00
#
_symmetry.space_group_name_H-M   'P 1'
#
loop_
_entity.id
_entity.type
_entity.pdbx_description
1 polymer ?
#
loop_
_entity_poly.entity_id
_entity_poly.type
_entity_poly.pdbx_seq_one_letter_code
_entity_poly.pdbx_strand_id
1 'polypeptide(L)'
;MSKRFVPANDAVSSQPAIAASIRPSDRQLELINQHVPQGMEPLTADEVIVLSFVAANNLVTRNIGTWTEPDLYKMADMLPGLPATLDHDWGDVGKVVGRVLEAEVQKSATAPKEVLDRAGYFAWNKKIVDRDGLVQTVCNIYFELNSSVIQGLRFGRLREVSVGGFNFTMLGCPHCKTSFADEKCPHLIPNPWMDLNDPEVRKLTAPYYERIGLIDLLEISLVATPAAPNAGVITGSRI
;
A
#
# COMPACT_ATOMS: atom_id res chain seq x y z
N MET A 1 -23.11 -27.86 -15.58
CA MET A 1 -22.52 -27.39 -14.31
C MET A 1 -22.25 -25.89 -14.43
N SER A 2 -23.17 -25.10 -13.87
CA SER A 2 -23.19 -23.63 -13.95
C SER A 2 -22.32 -23.05 -12.84
N LYS A 3 -21.20 -22.39 -13.18
CA LYS A 3 -20.44 -21.57 -12.22
C LYS A 3 -21.21 -20.27 -12.00
N ARG A 4 -21.76 -20.11 -10.79
CA ARG A 4 -22.47 -18.90 -10.37
C ARG A 4 -21.48 -17.74 -10.29
N PHE A 5 -21.68 -16.76 -11.15
CA PHE A 5 -21.14 -15.41 -11.02
C PHE A 5 -21.91 -14.72 -9.89
N VAL A 6 -21.20 -14.19 -8.89
CA VAL A 6 -21.79 -13.32 -7.86
C VAL A 6 -21.33 -11.91 -8.20
N PRO A 7 -22.23 -11.00 -8.63
CA PRO A 7 -21.86 -9.60 -8.84
C PRO A 7 -21.62 -8.95 -7.47
N ALA A 8 -20.41 -8.43 -7.26
CA ALA A 8 -20.12 -7.58 -6.11
C ALA A 8 -20.77 -6.21 -6.37
N ASN A 9 -21.67 -5.80 -5.47
CA ASN A 9 -22.35 -4.51 -5.52
C ASN A 9 -21.34 -3.35 -5.42
N ASP A 10 -21.60 -2.35 -6.26
CA ASP A 10 -20.91 -1.09 -6.42
C ASP A 10 -20.91 -0.25 -5.13
N ALA A 11 -19.70 0.06 -4.64
CA ALA A 11 -19.25 1.32 -4.04
C ALA A 11 -18.03 1.01 -3.15
N VAL A 12 -16.81 1.22 -3.68
CA VAL A 12 -15.62 1.23 -2.84
C VAL A 12 -15.72 2.46 -1.93
N SER A 13 -15.99 2.21 -0.65
CA SER A 13 -15.91 3.21 0.41
C SER A 13 -14.55 3.94 0.32
N SER A 14 -14.56 5.27 0.48
CA SER A 14 -13.35 6.12 0.57
C SER A 14 -12.61 5.96 1.90
N GLN A 15 -13.10 5.09 2.78
CA GLN A 15 -12.36 4.47 3.86
C GLN A 15 -11.91 3.08 3.38
N PRO A 16 -10.68 2.60 3.67
CA PRO A 16 -10.46 1.17 3.58
C PRO A 16 -11.60 0.53 4.34
N ALA A 17 -12.42 -0.25 3.65
CA ALA A 17 -13.49 -0.97 4.30
C ALA A 17 -12.80 -1.86 5.33
N ILE A 18 -12.83 -1.47 6.61
CA ILE A 18 -12.47 -2.33 7.73
C ILE A 18 -13.61 -3.35 7.82
N ALA A 19 -13.69 -4.20 6.81
CA ALA A 19 -14.77 -5.15 6.58
C ALA A 19 -14.15 -6.50 6.26
N ALA A 20 -13.29 -6.97 7.16
CA ALA A 20 -12.87 -8.36 7.28
C ALA A 20 -12.44 -8.58 8.74
N SER A 21 -12.75 -9.78 9.26
CA SER A 21 -12.78 -10.13 10.69
C SER A 21 -11.56 -9.65 11.49
N ILE A 22 -11.81 -8.77 12.46
CA ILE A 22 -10.86 -8.37 13.53
C ILE A 22 -10.27 -9.63 14.19
N ARG A 23 -11.11 -10.62 14.47
CA ARG A 23 -10.68 -11.90 15.03
C ARG A 23 -10.12 -12.80 13.92
N PRO A 24 -8.95 -13.45 14.09
CA PRO A 24 -8.48 -14.40 13.09
C PRO A 24 -9.49 -15.54 12.92
N SER A 25 -9.68 -16.00 11.67
CA SER A 25 -10.32 -17.30 11.41
C SER A 25 -9.42 -18.45 11.87
N ASP A 26 -9.97 -19.66 12.01
CA ASP A 26 -9.18 -20.85 12.40
C ASP A 26 -7.98 -21.08 11.48
N ARG A 27 -8.18 -20.95 10.16
CA ARG A 27 -7.08 -21.02 9.17
C ARG A 27 -6.02 -19.96 9.41
N GLN A 28 -6.43 -18.72 9.69
CA GLN A 28 -5.48 -17.64 9.96
C GLN A 28 -4.74 -17.85 11.27
N LEU A 29 -5.41 -18.37 12.31
CA LEU A 29 -4.79 -18.71 13.58
C LEU A 29 -3.78 -19.85 13.42
N GLU A 30 -4.09 -20.87 12.61
CA GLU A 30 -3.13 -21.92 12.23
C GLU A 30 -1.89 -21.34 11.55
N LEU A 31 -2.07 -20.46 10.56
CA LEU A 31 -0.95 -19.79 9.87
C LEU A 31 -0.12 -18.92 10.82
N ILE A 32 -0.74 -18.16 11.72
CA ILE A 32 -0.04 -17.37 12.74
C ILE A 32 0.83 -18.28 13.62
N ASN A 33 0.27 -19.41 14.06
CA ASN A 33 0.95 -20.34 14.95
C ASN A 33 2.09 -21.14 14.29
N GLN A 34 2.17 -21.18 12.96
CA GLN A 34 3.36 -21.71 12.27
C GLN A 34 4.62 -20.87 12.52
N HIS A 35 4.45 -19.62 12.95
CA HIS A 35 5.55 -18.70 13.26
C HIS A 35 5.88 -18.59 14.75
N VAL A 36 5.10 -19.23 15.63
CA VAL A 36 5.40 -19.28 17.06
C VAL A 36 6.60 -20.21 17.28
N PRO A 37 7.65 -19.77 18.02
CA PRO A 37 8.81 -20.61 18.29
C PRO A 37 8.43 -21.94 18.92
N GLN A 38 9.11 -23.01 18.49
CA GLN A 38 8.89 -24.34 19.04
C GLN A 38 9.10 -24.34 20.57
N GLY A 39 8.12 -24.90 21.30
CA GLY A 39 8.14 -24.97 22.76
C GLY A 39 7.45 -23.79 23.47
N MET A 40 6.95 -22.80 22.74
CA MET A 40 6.02 -21.80 23.27
C MET A 40 4.57 -22.24 23.06
N GLU A 41 3.68 -21.80 23.94
CA GLU A 41 2.24 -22.02 23.78
C GLU A 41 1.75 -21.30 22.51
N PRO A 42 0.89 -21.94 21.71
CA PRO A 42 0.26 -21.29 20.56
C PRO A 42 -0.55 -20.06 20.97
N LEU A 43 -0.53 -19.03 20.14
CA LEU A 43 -1.39 -17.86 20.27
C LEU A 43 -2.85 -18.26 20.04
N THR A 44 -3.74 -17.63 20.81
CA THR A 44 -5.19 -17.78 20.71
C THR A 44 -5.83 -16.63 19.94
N ALA A 45 -7.06 -16.85 19.47
CA ALA A 45 -7.84 -15.82 18.77
C ALA A 45 -8.22 -14.61 19.64
N ASP A 46 -7.96 -14.66 20.96
CA ASP A 46 -8.22 -13.56 21.90
C ASP A 46 -6.94 -12.77 22.23
N GLU A 47 -5.78 -13.21 21.74
CA GLU A 47 -4.49 -12.53 21.91
C GLU A 47 -4.09 -11.71 20.68
N VAL A 48 -4.63 -12.05 19.51
CA VAL A 48 -4.25 -11.43 18.24
C VAL A 48 -5.45 -10.92 17.45
N ILE A 49 -5.17 -9.94 16.60
CA ILE A 49 -6.12 -9.31 15.69
C ILE A 49 -5.50 -9.30 14.29
N VAL A 50 -6.32 -9.54 13.27
CA VAL A 50 -5.92 -9.46 11.86
C VAL A 50 -6.61 -8.28 11.21
N LEU A 51 -5.84 -7.44 10.51
CA LEU A 51 -6.35 -6.26 9.80
C LEU A 51 -5.80 -6.23 8.38
N SER A 52 -6.66 -5.85 7.43
CA SER A 52 -6.32 -5.73 6.01
C SER A 52 -5.84 -4.32 5.66
N PHE A 53 -4.78 -4.23 4.87
CA PHE A 53 -4.21 -2.97 4.37
C PHE A 53 -3.93 -3.04 2.89
N VAL A 54 -4.09 -1.91 2.20
CA VAL A 54 -3.54 -1.74 0.85
C VAL A 54 -2.04 -1.48 0.98
N ALA A 55 -1.22 -2.46 0.60
CA ALA A 55 0.24 -2.35 0.61
C ALA A 55 0.75 -1.44 -0.52
N ALA A 56 0.22 -1.64 -1.72
CA ALA A 56 0.54 -0.83 -2.90
C ALA A 56 -0.58 -0.88 -3.93
N ASN A 57 -0.51 0.02 -4.91
CA ASN A 57 -1.41 0.03 -6.07
C ASN A 57 -0.72 0.62 -7.30
N ASN A 58 -1.43 0.60 -8.43
CA ASN A 58 -0.96 1.14 -9.70
C ASN A 58 -1.17 2.66 -9.86
N LEU A 59 -1.43 3.41 -8.79
CA LEU A 59 -1.57 4.86 -8.84
C LEU A 59 -0.24 5.57 -8.60
N VAL A 60 -0.14 6.79 -9.10
CA VAL A 60 1.03 7.65 -8.90
C VAL A 60 1.11 8.08 -7.45
N THR A 61 2.28 7.85 -6.86
CA THR A 61 2.57 8.12 -5.45
C THR A 61 3.31 9.45 -5.27
N ARG A 62 3.55 9.87 -4.01
CA ARG A 62 4.19 11.17 -3.69
C ARG A 62 5.61 11.31 -4.24
N ASN A 63 6.31 10.20 -4.47
CA ASN A 63 7.63 10.20 -5.09
C ASN A 63 7.57 10.07 -6.62
N ILE A 64 6.40 10.34 -7.23
CA ILE A 64 6.18 10.40 -8.68
C ILE A 64 6.27 9.03 -9.38
N GLY A 65 6.29 7.93 -8.61
CA GLY A 65 6.34 6.57 -9.13
C GLY A 65 5.01 5.84 -9.05
N THR A 66 4.84 4.83 -9.90
CA THR A 66 3.76 3.84 -9.85
C THR A 66 4.30 2.41 -9.97
N TRP A 67 3.51 1.42 -9.57
CA TRP A 67 3.81 0.00 -9.76
C TRP A 67 3.09 -0.56 -10.99
N THR A 68 3.76 -1.47 -11.70
CA THR A 68 3.09 -2.24 -12.76
C THR A 68 2.21 -3.32 -12.14
N GLU A 69 1.19 -3.76 -12.88
CA GLU A 69 0.35 -4.87 -12.45
C GLU A 69 1.15 -6.16 -12.18
N PRO A 70 2.06 -6.63 -13.07
CA PRO A 70 2.92 -7.78 -12.77
C PRO A 70 3.70 -7.65 -11.46
N ASP A 71 4.19 -6.45 -11.15
CA ASP A 71 4.94 -6.20 -9.91
C ASP A 71 4.03 -6.18 -8.67
N LEU A 72 2.75 -5.80 -8.80
CA LEU A 72 1.78 -5.92 -7.70
C LEU A 72 1.45 -7.39 -7.38
N TYR A 73 1.37 -8.26 -8.40
CA TYR A 73 1.27 -9.72 -8.19
C TYR A 73 2.52 -10.27 -7.52
N LYS A 74 3.70 -9.91 -8.02
CA LYS A 74 4.97 -10.32 -7.41
C LYS A 74 5.10 -9.84 -5.96
N MET A 75 4.61 -8.64 -5.67
CA MET A 75 4.55 -8.10 -4.31
C MET A 75 3.65 -8.94 -3.40
N ALA A 76 2.48 -9.39 -3.87
CA ALA A 76 1.60 -10.25 -3.10
C ALA A 76 2.28 -11.58 -2.72
N ASP A 77 3.10 -12.13 -3.61
CA ASP A 77 3.86 -13.37 -3.35
C ASP A 77 4.99 -13.16 -2.32
N MET A 78 5.55 -11.95 -2.24
CA MET A 78 6.71 -11.62 -1.40
C MET A 78 6.35 -11.11 0.00
N LEU A 79 5.15 -10.56 0.18
CA LEU A 79 4.72 -9.94 1.42
C LEU A 79 4.57 -10.91 2.62
N PRO A 80 4.01 -12.14 2.47
CA PRO A 80 3.81 -13.04 3.60
C PRO A 80 5.09 -13.32 4.39
N GLY A 81 5.01 -13.20 5.71
CA GLY A 81 6.15 -13.39 6.62
C GLY A 81 6.98 -12.14 6.89
N LEU A 82 6.85 -11.07 6.09
CA LEU A 82 7.59 -9.83 6.32
C LEU A 82 7.16 -9.14 7.63
N PRO A 83 8.12 -8.51 8.35
CA PRO A 83 7.81 -7.74 9.54
C PRO A 83 6.98 -6.51 9.18
N ALA A 84 5.97 -6.24 9.99
CA ALA A 84 5.27 -4.96 9.99
C ALA A 84 5.94 -4.03 10.99
N THR A 85 6.45 -2.88 10.54
CA THR A 85 7.22 -1.95 11.37
C THR A 85 6.53 -0.59 11.52
N LEU A 86 7.12 0.31 12.30
CA LEU A 86 6.71 1.72 12.37
C LEU A 86 7.76 2.61 11.70
N ASP A 87 7.28 3.55 10.87
CA ASP A 87 8.08 4.65 10.30
C ASP A 87 9.32 4.23 9.49
N HIS A 88 9.31 3.05 8.85
CA HIS A 88 10.44 2.49 8.11
C HIS A 88 11.71 2.28 8.95
N ASP A 89 11.57 2.15 10.28
CA ASP A 89 12.68 1.86 11.16
C ASP A 89 12.88 0.34 11.30
N TRP A 90 13.57 -0.25 10.32
CA TRP A 90 13.94 -1.68 10.34
C TRP A 90 15.21 -1.96 11.16
N GLY A 91 15.91 -0.93 11.64
CA GLY A 91 17.09 -1.06 12.48
C GLY A 91 16.75 -1.32 13.95
N ASP A 92 15.56 -0.88 14.38
CA ASP A 92 15.06 -1.08 15.74
C ASP A 92 14.01 -2.20 15.80
N VAL A 93 14.38 -3.33 16.42
CA VAL A 93 13.45 -4.46 16.64
C VAL A 93 12.23 -4.05 17.46
N GLY A 94 12.36 -3.05 18.34
CA GLY A 94 11.24 -2.50 19.12
C GLY A 94 10.18 -1.79 18.27
N LYS A 95 10.47 -1.53 16.99
CA LYS A 95 9.55 -0.96 16.01
C LYS A 95 8.83 -2.02 15.19
N VAL A 96 9.19 -3.30 15.30
CA VAL A 96 8.44 -4.41 14.71
C VAL A 96 7.20 -4.67 15.56
N VAL A 97 6.04 -4.43 14.98
CA VAL A 97 4.75 -4.40 15.68
C VAL A 97 3.77 -5.48 15.22
N GLY A 98 4.08 -6.15 14.12
CA GLY A 98 3.27 -7.23 13.58
C GLY A 98 4.00 -7.98 12.49
N ARG A 99 3.28 -8.84 11.78
CA ARG A 99 3.81 -9.58 10.63
C ARG A 99 2.71 -9.79 9.60
N VAL A 100 3.09 -9.72 8.33
CA VAL A 100 2.17 -10.02 7.24
C VAL A 100 1.85 -11.51 7.24
N LEU A 101 0.57 -11.84 7.28
CA LEU A 101 0.06 -13.21 7.28
C LEU A 101 -0.09 -13.74 5.85
N GLU A 102 -0.81 -12.98 5.03
CA GLU A 102 -1.17 -13.34 3.66
C GLU A 102 -1.40 -12.06 2.86
N ALA A 103 -1.26 -12.14 1.55
CA ALA A 103 -1.51 -11.04 0.65
C ALA A 103 -2.13 -11.53 -0.66
N GLU A 104 -2.89 -10.66 -1.30
CA GLU A 104 -3.56 -10.92 -2.57
C GLU A 104 -3.62 -9.65 -3.43
N VAL A 105 -3.91 -9.84 -4.72
CA VAL A 105 -4.19 -8.73 -5.63
C VAL A 105 -5.69 -8.57 -5.82
N GLN A 106 -6.18 -7.37 -5.55
CA GLN A 106 -7.56 -6.96 -5.81
C GLN A 106 -7.62 -6.04 -7.02
N LYS A 107 -8.68 -6.21 -7.82
CA LYS A 107 -8.95 -5.40 -9.01
C LYS A 107 -10.33 -4.79 -8.96
N SER A 108 -10.42 -3.53 -9.38
CA SER A 108 -11.68 -2.82 -9.57
C SER A 108 -11.65 -2.05 -10.87
N ALA A 109 -12.78 -1.99 -11.57
CA ALA A 109 -12.90 -1.18 -12.79
C ALA A 109 -12.87 0.34 -12.50
N THR A 110 -13.13 0.74 -11.25
CA THR A 110 -13.20 2.14 -10.83
C THR A 110 -12.47 2.38 -9.51
N ALA A 111 -12.18 3.65 -9.23
CA ALA A 111 -11.61 4.10 -7.97
C ALA A 111 -12.37 5.33 -7.45
N PRO A 112 -12.57 5.45 -6.12
CA PRO A 112 -13.16 6.65 -5.53
C PRO A 112 -12.34 7.90 -5.83
N LYS A 113 -12.99 9.06 -5.91
CA LYS A 113 -12.34 10.34 -6.21
C LYS A 113 -11.20 10.64 -5.23
N GLU A 114 -11.41 10.36 -3.94
CA GLU A 114 -10.43 10.59 -2.87
C GLU A 114 -9.19 9.72 -3.02
N VAL A 115 -9.34 8.52 -3.61
CA VAL A 115 -8.22 7.62 -3.92
C VAL A 115 -7.46 8.12 -5.14
N LEU A 116 -8.17 8.57 -6.18
CA LEU A 116 -7.56 9.15 -7.38
C LEU A 116 -6.80 10.45 -7.09
N ASP A 117 -7.30 11.28 -6.18
CA ASP A 117 -6.71 12.58 -5.84
C ASP A 117 -5.49 12.48 -4.91
N ARG A 118 -5.18 11.27 -4.41
CA ARG A 118 -3.99 11.06 -3.58
C ARG A 118 -2.73 11.51 -4.32
N ALA A 119 -1.83 12.10 -3.54
CA ALA A 119 -0.56 12.67 -4.02
C ALA A 119 -0.70 13.81 -5.07
N GLY A 120 -1.91 14.30 -5.38
CA GLY A 120 -2.12 15.41 -6.31
C GLY A 120 -2.09 15.02 -7.80
N TYR A 121 -2.19 13.72 -8.10
CA TYR A 121 -2.07 13.19 -9.47
C TYR A 121 -3.42 12.78 -10.09
N PHE A 122 -4.53 13.39 -9.69
CA PHE A 122 -5.89 13.01 -10.11
C PHE A 122 -6.03 12.74 -11.60
N ALA A 123 -5.58 13.66 -12.45
CA ALA A 123 -5.73 13.55 -13.90
C ALA A 123 -4.99 12.32 -14.49
N TRP A 124 -3.83 11.97 -13.91
CA TRP A 124 -3.05 10.80 -14.36
C TRP A 124 -3.57 9.51 -13.75
N ASN A 125 -3.92 9.52 -12.46
CA ASN A 125 -4.54 8.38 -11.79
C ASN A 125 -5.85 7.98 -12.45
N LYS A 126 -6.68 8.96 -12.86
CA LYS A 126 -7.90 8.68 -13.63
C LYS A 126 -7.58 7.97 -14.95
N LYS A 127 -6.59 8.46 -15.71
CA LYS A 127 -6.18 7.81 -16.98
C LYS A 127 -5.65 6.39 -16.77
N ILE A 128 -4.93 6.15 -15.68
CA ILE A 128 -4.46 4.80 -15.34
C ILE A 128 -5.65 3.89 -15.05
N VAL A 129 -6.58 4.31 -14.19
CA VAL A 129 -7.75 3.50 -13.83
C VAL A 129 -8.69 3.29 -15.03
N ASP A 130 -8.89 4.30 -15.87
CA ASP A 130 -9.68 4.15 -17.10
C ASP A 130 -9.06 3.13 -18.08
N ARG A 131 -7.72 2.98 -18.07
CA ARG A 131 -6.97 2.07 -18.95
C ARG A 131 -6.89 0.64 -18.39
N ASP A 132 -6.50 0.51 -17.13
CA ASP A 132 -6.08 -0.76 -16.52
C ASP A 132 -7.02 -1.22 -15.39
N GLY A 133 -7.95 -0.38 -14.97
CA GLY A 133 -8.59 -0.50 -13.66
C GLY A 133 -7.66 -0.12 -12.51
N LEU A 134 -8.23 -0.07 -11.31
CA LEU A 134 -7.46 0.00 -10.07
C LEU A 134 -6.97 -1.40 -9.72
N VAL A 135 -5.65 -1.58 -9.65
CA VAL A 135 -5.01 -2.82 -9.22
C VAL A 135 -4.27 -2.54 -7.91
N GLN A 136 -4.51 -3.37 -6.90
CA GLN A 136 -3.97 -3.15 -5.56
C GLN A 136 -3.49 -4.46 -4.95
N THR A 137 -2.32 -4.42 -4.33
CA THR A 137 -1.89 -5.49 -3.43
C THR A 137 -2.44 -5.19 -2.05
N VAL A 138 -3.26 -6.10 -1.52
CA VAL A 138 -3.85 -6.04 -0.20
C VAL A 138 -3.23 -7.13 0.66
N CYS A 139 -2.83 -6.79 1.88
CA CYS A 139 -2.25 -7.74 2.82
C CYS A 139 -2.99 -7.74 4.15
N ASN A 140 -3.06 -8.92 4.77
CA ASN A 140 -3.54 -9.12 6.12
C ASN A 140 -2.33 -9.13 7.05
N ILE A 141 -2.33 -8.24 8.04
CA ILE A 141 -1.28 -8.14 9.05
C ILE A 141 -1.90 -8.55 10.38
N TYR A 142 -1.22 -9.43 11.12
CA TYR A 142 -1.62 -9.73 12.50
C TYR A 142 -0.79 -8.91 13.49
N PHE A 143 -1.47 -8.49 14.56
CA PHE A 143 -0.91 -7.73 15.68
C PHE A 143 -1.33 -8.37 17.00
N GLU A 144 -0.58 -8.08 18.05
CA GLU A 144 -1.07 -8.29 19.42
C GLU A 144 -2.27 -7.36 19.68
N LEU A 145 -3.36 -7.92 20.18
CA LEU A 145 -4.66 -7.24 20.36
C LEU A 145 -4.55 -5.98 21.25
N ASN A 146 -3.70 -6.03 22.27
CA ASN A 146 -3.55 -4.94 23.26
C ASN A 146 -2.39 -3.97 22.96
N SER A 147 -1.77 -4.08 21.78
CA SER A 147 -0.62 -3.23 21.42
C SER A 147 -0.99 -1.76 21.24
N SER A 148 0.01 -0.89 21.38
CA SER A 148 -0.13 0.56 21.14
C SER A 148 -0.53 0.89 19.70
N VAL A 149 -0.24 -0.02 18.75
CA VAL A 149 -0.63 0.07 17.34
C VAL A 149 -2.13 -0.06 17.17
N ILE A 150 -2.78 -0.99 17.88
CA ILE A 150 -4.24 -1.13 17.84
C ILE A 150 -4.92 0.13 18.38
N GLN A 151 -4.39 0.72 19.44
CA GLN A 151 -4.86 2.03 19.90
C GLN A 151 -4.59 3.13 18.85
N GLY A 152 -3.43 3.10 18.19
CA GLY A 152 -3.10 4.00 17.09
C GLY A 152 -4.10 3.95 15.95
N LEU A 153 -4.45 2.75 15.49
CA LEU A 153 -5.45 2.52 14.45
C LEU A 153 -6.85 2.94 14.90
N ARG A 154 -7.26 2.55 16.11
CA ARG A 154 -8.57 2.87 16.69
C ARG A 154 -8.84 4.38 16.80
N PHE A 155 -7.81 5.15 17.16
CA PHE A 155 -7.91 6.61 17.30
C PHE A 155 -7.53 7.36 16.03
N GLY A 156 -7.32 6.67 14.90
CA GLY A 156 -6.96 7.31 13.65
C GLY A 156 -5.64 8.08 13.75
N ARG A 157 -4.64 7.54 14.45
CA ARG A 157 -3.24 7.99 14.42
C ARG A 157 -2.44 7.21 13.38
N LEU A 158 -2.85 5.97 13.12
CA LEU A 158 -2.34 5.09 12.07
C LEU A 158 -3.52 4.72 11.16
N ARG A 159 -3.29 4.62 9.85
CA ARG A 159 -4.33 4.18 8.90
C ARG A 159 -3.80 3.54 7.62
N GLU A 160 -2.52 3.73 7.34
CA GLU A 160 -1.90 3.44 6.06
C GLU A 160 -0.58 2.75 6.30
N VAL A 161 -0.23 1.94 5.32
CA VAL A 161 1.05 1.25 5.27
C VAL A 161 1.83 1.69 4.03
N SER A 162 3.14 1.54 4.10
CA SER A 162 4.07 1.78 3.02
C SER A 162 5.03 0.60 2.95
N VAL A 163 5.22 0.06 1.76
CA VAL A 163 6.25 -0.96 1.53
C VAL A 163 7.61 -0.27 1.45
N GLY A 164 8.63 -0.82 2.12
CA GLY A 164 9.97 -0.26 2.12
C GLY A 164 11.07 -1.32 2.13
N GLY A 165 12.31 -0.84 1.99
CA GLY A 165 13.49 -1.68 1.79
C GLY A 165 13.35 -2.60 0.58
N PHE A 166 13.18 -2.01 -0.61
CA PHE A 166 12.95 -2.77 -1.85
C PHE A 166 13.84 -2.30 -2.99
N ASN A 167 14.14 -3.22 -3.88
CA ASN A 167 14.83 -3.00 -5.16
C ASN A 167 13.93 -3.43 -6.32
N PHE A 168 14.18 -2.85 -7.48
CA PHE A 168 13.51 -3.19 -8.73
C PHE A 168 14.50 -3.02 -9.88
N THR A 169 14.24 -3.72 -10.99
CA THR A 169 15.17 -3.80 -12.13
C THR A 169 15.41 -2.45 -12.79
N MET A 170 14.35 -1.65 -13.01
CA MET A 170 14.46 -0.41 -13.77
C MET A 170 13.30 0.57 -13.58
N LEU A 171 13.57 1.83 -13.92
CA LEU A 171 12.56 2.87 -14.09
C LEU A 171 12.06 2.88 -15.55
N GLY A 172 10.79 2.54 -15.75
CA GLY A 172 10.12 2.56 -17.04
C GLY A 172 9.45 3.88 -17.35
N CYS A 173 9.56 4.33 -18.60
CA CYS A 173 8.82 5.47 -19.11
C CYS A 173 7.38 5.07 -19.45
N PRO A 174 6.35 5.74 -18.91
CA PRO A 174 4.95 5.39 -19.16
C PRO A 174 4.50 5.64 -20.61
N HIS A 175 5.23 6.48 -21.36
CA HIS A 175 4.90 6.82 -22.75
C HIS A 175 5.44 5.80 -23.76
N CYS A 176 6.72 5.43 -23.66
CA CYS A 176 7.36 4.51 -24.62
C CYS A 176 7.55 3.08 -24.08
N LYS A 177 7.20 2.83 -22.81
CA LYS A 177 7.29 1.50 -22.15
C LYS A 177 8.70 0.88 -22.17
N THR A 178 9.71 1.72 -22.29
CA THR A 178 11.13 1.34 -22.25
C THR A 178 11.79 1.97 -21.02
N SER A 179 12.98 1.49 -20.65
CA SER A 179 13.79 2.07 -19.58
C SER A 179 14.14 3.52 -19.89
N PHE A 180 14.11 4.37 -18.87
CA PHE A 180 14.69 5.72 -18.99
C PHE A 180 16.21 5.70 -19.19
N ALA A 181 16.89 4.59 -18.86
CA ALA A 181 18.31 4.42 -19.13
C ALA A 181 18.61 3.94 -20.56
N ASP A 182 17.59 3.59 -21.35
CA ASP A 182 17.75 3.20 -22.76
C ASP A 182 17.80 4.46 -23.63
N GLU A 183 18.79 4.54 -24.52
CA GLU A 183 18.97 5.64 -25.48
C GLU A 183 17.76 5.86 -26.40
N LYS A 184 16.91 4.84 -26.56
CA LYS A 184 15.66 4.94 -27.33
C LYS A 184 14.55 5.70 -26.61
N CYS A 185 14.69 5.99 -25.31
CA CYS A 185 13.72 6.78 -24.57
C CYS A 185 14.01 8.27 -24.76
N PRO A 186 13.17 9.03 -25.50
CA PRO A 186 13.39 10.47 -25.70
C PRO A 186 12.91 11.30 -24.49
N HIS A 187 12.38 10.67 -23.44
CA HIS A 187 11.70 11.34 -22.34
C HIS A 187 12.61 11.46 -21.11
N LEU A 188 12.46 12.57 -20.39
CA LEU A 188 13.16 12.82 -19.13
C LEU A 188 12.43 12.15 -17.96
N ILE A 189 13.20 11.62 -17.02
CA ILE A 189 12.69 11.07 -15.76
C ILE A 189 12.12 12.24 -14.94
N PRO A 190 10.85 12.19 -14.51
CA PRO A 190 10.30 13.22 -13.67
C PRO A 190 11.02 13.27 -12.33
N ASN A 191 11.43 14.46 -11.93
CA ASN A 191 11.91 14.72 -10.58
C ASN A 191 11.38 16.06 -10.07
N PRO A 192 11.27 16.26 -8.74
CA PRO A 192 10.69 17.48 -8.17
C PRO A 192 11.45 18.78 -8.49
N TRP A 193 12.69 18.67 -8.98
CA TRP A 193 13.59 19.80 -9.21
C TRP A 193 13.62 20.27 -10.67
N MET A 194 12.79 19.68 -11.55
CA MET A 194 12.71 20.10 -12.95
C MET A 194 11.94 21.42 -13.08
N ASP A 195 12.43 22.31 -13.95
CA ASP A 195 11.70 23.53 -14.32
C ASP A 195 10.58 23.20 -15.30
N LEU A 196 9.45 22.75 -14.78
CA LEU A 196 8.26 22.45 -15.59
C LEU A 196 7.56 23.71 -16.12
N ASN A 197 8.06 24.92 -15.81
CA ASN A 197 7.61 26.15 -16.46
C ASN A 197 8.19 26.31 -17.86
N ASP A 198 9.34 25.70 -18.15
CA ASP A 198 9.88 25.59 -19.50
C ASP A 198 9.01 24.61 -20.32
N PRO A 199 8.33 25.07 -21.39
CA PRO A 199 7.47 24.21 -22.20
C PRO A 199 8.20 23.05 -22.87
N GLU A 200 9.47 23.22 -23.24
CA GLU A 200 10.26 22.18 -23.89
C GLU A 200 10.67 21.10 -22.88
N VAL A 201 11.11 21.51 -21.69
CA VAL A 201 11.38 20.57 -20.57
C VAL A 201 10.11 19.81 -20.21
N ARG A 202 8.98 20.52 -20.07
CA ARG A 202 7.70 19.91 -19.74
C ARG A 202 7.23 18.90 -20.78
N LYS A 203 7.44 19.19 -22.07
CA LYS A 203 7.06 18.30 -23.18
C LYS A 203 7.87 16.99 -23.20
N LEU A 204 9.14 17.07 -22.82
CA LEU A 204 10.03 15.91 -22.76
C LEU A 204 9.89 15.13 -21.45
N THR A 205 9.39 15.74 -20.39
CA THR A 205 9.28 15.09 -19.07
C THR A 205 8.07 14.17 -19.00
N ALA A 206 8.32 12.90 -18.68
CA ALA A 206 7.23 11.97 -18.43
C ALA A 206 6.46 12.36 -17.14
N PRO A 207 5.14 12.13 -17.05
CA PRO A 207 4.33 12.59 -15.92
C PRO A 207 4.58 11.82 -14.62
N TYR A 208 5.08 10.58 -14.73
CA TYR A 208 5.46 9.69 -13.65
C TYR A 208 6.45 8.64 -14.19
N TYR A 209 7.04 7.83 -13.31
CA TYR A 209 7.82 6.66 -13.71
C TYR A 209 7.16 5.35 -13.23
N GLU A 210 7.36 4.28 -13.98
CA GLU A 210 6.91 2.93 -13.61
C GLU A 210 8.09 2.20 -12.94
N ARG A 211 7.89 1.64 -11.74
CA ARG A 211 8.84 0.71 -11.14
C ARG A 211 8.60 -0.65 -11.76
N ILE A 212 9.60 -1.19 -12.44
CA ILE A 212 9.48 -2.43 -13.21
C ILE A 212 10.44 -3.48 -12.66
N GLY A 213 9.91 -4.68 -12.43
CA GLY A 213 10.68 -5.85 -12.05
C GLY A 213 11.12 -5.79 -10.60
N LEU A 214 10.16 -5.76 -9.67
CA LEU A 214 10.40 -5.86 -8.23
C LEU A 214 11.33 -7.05 -7.93
N ILE A 215 12.38 -6.87 -7.14
CA ILE A 215 13.40 -7.90 -6.86
C ILE A 215 13.25 -8.45 -5.46
N ASP A 216 13.15 -7.57 -4.47
CA ASP A 216 13.05 -7.90 -3.05
C ASP A 216 12.17 -6.88 -2.31
N LEU A 217 11.75 -7.26 -1.11
CA LEU A 217 11.01 -6.47 -0.15
C LEU A 217 11.51 -6.82 1.25
N LEU A 218 11.85 -5.82 2.07
CA LEU A 218 12.34 -6.04 3.42
C LEU A 218 11.21 -5.97 4.45
N GLU A 219 10.30 -5.00 4.30
CA GLU A 219 9.30 -4.69 5.32
C GLU A 219 8.06 -3.99 4.77
N ILE A 220 7.04 -3.95 5.62
CA ILE A 220 5.89 -3.07 5.47
C ILE A 220 5.71 -2.20 6.72
N SER A 221 5.62 -0.89 6.55
CA SER A 221 5.59 0.05 7.67
C SER A 221 4.22 0.68 7.83
N LEU A 222 3.67 0.71 9.05
CA LEU A 222 2.61 1.68 9.34
C LEU A 222 3.24 3.07 9.37
N VAL A 223 2.67 3.97 8.56
CA VAL A 223 3.18 5.34 8.40
C VAL A 223 2.19 6.34 8.95
N ALA A 224 2.73 7.37 9.60
CA ALA A 224 1.95 8.53 10.00
C ALA A 224 1.40 9.21 8.74
N THR A 225 0.09 9.13 8.57
CA THR A 225 -0.63 9.95 7.60
C THR A 225 -1.68 10.73 8.37
N PRO A 226 -1.97 11.99 7.98
CA PRO A 226 -3.01 12.77 8.64
C PRO A 226 -4.33 11.99 8.55
N ALA A 227 -4.70 11.38 9.66
CA ALA A 227 -5.78 10.41 9.75
C ALA A 227 -7.02 11.00 10.43
N ALA A 228 -6.99 12.30 10.75
CA ALA A 228 -8.13 13.06 11.24
C ALA A 228 -8.31 14.35 10.41
N PRO A 229 -9.00 14.28 9.25
CA PRO A 229 -9.26 15.48 8.43
C PRO A 229 -10.04 16.59 9.18
N ASN A 230 -10.66 16.25 10.32
CA ASN A 230 -11.42 17.18 11.17
C ASN A 230 -10.79 17.41 12.56
N ALA A 231 -9.55 16.98 12.82
CA ALA A 231 -8.89 17.25 14.10
C ALA A 231 -8.39 18.69 14.18
N GLY A 232 -9.22 19.57 14.73
CA GLY A 232 -8.79 20.83 15.34
C GLY A 232 -8.78 20.67 16.86
N VAL A 233 -7.72 21.12 17.54
CA VAL A 233 -7.71 21.24 19.00
C VAL A 233 -8.54 22.49 19.35
N ILE A 234 -9.71 22.30 19.96
CA ILE A 234 -10.40 23.37 20.69
C ILE A 234 -9.91 23.28 22.14
N THR A 235 -8.90 24.06 22.49
CA THR A 235 -8.59 24.30 23.91
C THR A 235 -9.68 25.20 24.49
N GLY A 236 -10.63 24.65 25.23
CA GLY A 236 -11.25 25.39 26.34
C GLY A 236 -10.20 25.48 27.45
N SER A 237 -9.90 26.61 28.09
CA SER A 237 -10.64 27.86 28.22
C SER A 237 -9.68 28.92 28.76
N ARG A 238 -9.91 30.21 28.47
CA ARG A 238 -9.74 31.28 29.48
C ARG A 238 -10.77 32.39 29.24
N ILE A 239 -11.68 32.51 30.23
CA ILE A 239 -12.44 33.68 30.73
C ILE A 239 -13.21 34.49 29.69
#